data_AF-A0A3M2M5L2-F1
#
_entry.id   AF-A0A3M2M5L2-F1
#
_cell.length_a   1.000
_cell.length_b   1.000
_cell.length_c   1.000
_cell.angle_alpha   90.00
_cell.angle_beta   90.00
_cell.angle_gamma   90.00
#
_symmetry.space_group_name_H-M   'P 1'
#
loop_
_entity.id
_entity.type
_entity.pdbx_description
1 polymer ?
#
loop_
_entity_poly.entity_id
_entity_poly.type
_entity_poly.pdbx_seq_one_letter_code
_entity_poly.pdbx_strand_id
1 'polypeptide(L)'
;MAEVGFDASLVEDGVLAVSELATNAYRHAGGSIELWVWARSRPRSELVVSVFDGNRAALPAVHGGELLDESGKGLGIVAAVASGWGCHLSRSRLSHAPVVGKAAWFTLPLPERWPRPPWRVAPRIAARRLVDALAARGLRAEWSSDGAVSIVSVGGLNVWVCPLTFSWRGPQGVYVRHPLIDLQEAAERVVQAVEAGVCPTGKCGGGCDVSGVGGAVES
;
A
#
# COMPACT_ATOMS: atom_id res chain seq x y z
N MET A 1 -9.32 -15.94 -11.79
CA MET A 1 -10.34 -15.05 -11.19
C MET A 1 -11.63 -15.78 -10.85
N ALA A 2 -12.13 -16.68 -11.71
CA ALA A 2 -13.26 -17.57 -11.39
C ALA A 2 -12.99 -18.48 -10.16
N GLU A 3 -11.76 -18.97 -9.97
CA GLU A 3 -11.40 -19.81 -8.81
C GLU A 3 -11.48 -19.08 -7.45
N VAL A 4 -11.41 -17.74 -7.43
CA VAL A 4 -11.44 -16.93 -6.20
C VAL A 4 -12.80 -16.25 -5.99
N GLY A 5 -13.75 -16.47 -6.90
CA GLY A 5 -15.15 -16.04 -6.77
C GLY A 5 -15.44 -14.58 -7.12
N PHE A 6 -14.61 -13.93 -7.94
CA PHE A 6 -14.95 -12.60 -8.48
C PHE A 6 -16.09 -12.73 -9.51
N ASP A 7 -17.05 -11.82 -9.43
CA ASP A 7 -18.09 -11.69 -10.45
C ASP A 7 -17.48 -11.27 -11.80
N ALA A 8 -18.08 -11.73 -12.90
CA ALA A 8 -17.57 -11.43 -14.25
C ALA A 8 -17.56 -9.93 -14.55
N SER A 9 -18.60 -9.19 -14.12
CA SER A 9 -18.67 -7.74 -14.30
C SER A 9 -17.53 -7.02 -13.56
N LEU A 10 -17.21 -7.47 -12.35
CA LEU A 10 -16.13 -6.89 -11.55
C LEU A 10 -14.75 -7.16 -12.16
N VAL A 11 -14.60 -8.30 -12.83
CA VAL A 11 -13.39 -8.62 -13.61
C VAL A 11 -13.26 -7.68 -14.82
N GLU A 12 -14.35 -7.46 -15.55
CA GLU A 12 -14.39 -6.55 -16.70
C GLU A 12 -14.06 -5.11 -16.28
N ASP A 13 -14.67 -4.62 -15.21
CA ASP A 13 -14.37 -3.31 -14.60
C ASP A 13 -12.89 -3.19 -14.23
N GLY A 14 -12.32 -4.24 -13.62
CA GLY A 14 -10.90 -4.29 -13.28
C GLY A 14 -9.97 -4.27 -14.50
N VAL A 15 -10.30 -5.03 -15.55
CA VAL A 15 -9.53 -5.04 -16.80
C VAL A 15 -9.59 -3.68 -17.48
N LEU A 16 -10.77 -3.05 -17.52
CA LEU A 16 -10.95 -1.71 -18.06
C LEU A 16 -10.11 -0.68 -17.29
N ALA A 17 -10.23 -0.63 -15.96
CA ALA A 17 -9.48 0.30 -15.13
C ALA A 17 -7.95 0.11 -15.22
N VAL A 18 -7.46 -1.14 -15.28
CA VAL A 18 -6.04 -1.43 -15.53
C VAL A 18 -5.62 -0.88 -16.88
N SER A 19 -6.43 -1.09 -17.92
CA SER A 19 -6.11 -0.66 -19.28
C SER A 19 -5.99 0.86 -19.37
N GLU A 20 -6.88 1.59 -18.70
CA GLU A 20 -6.80 3.05 -18.60
C GLU A 20 -5.55 3.52 -17.84
N LEU A 21 -5.25 2.94 -16.67
CA LEU A 21 -4.04 3.32 -15.91
C LEU A 21 -2.75 2.95 -16.65
N ALA A 22 -2.69 1.77 -17.27
CA ALA A 22 -1.54 1.33 -18.05
C ALA A 22 -1.32 2.17 -19.31
N THR A 23 -2.40 2.57 -19.98
CA THR A 23 -2.33 3.47 -21.14
C THR A 23 -1.83 4.85 -20.72
N ASN A 24 -2.33 5.39 -19.61
CA ASN A 24 -1.82 6.65 -19.06
C ASN A 24 -0.34 6.55 -18.69
N ALA A 25 0.06 5.47 -18.02
CA ALA A 25 1.47 5.21 -17.72
C ALA A 25 2.31 5.15 -19.01
N TYR A 26 1.89 4.40 -20.02
CA TYR A 26 2.61 4.26 -21.29
C TYR A 26 2.74 5.58 -22.06
N ARG A 27 1.69 6.40 -22.09
CA ARG A 27 1.70 7.70 -22.80
C ARG A 27 2.57 8.74 -22.11
N HIS A 28 2.63 8.71 -20.78
CA HIS A 28 3.28 9.76 -19.99
C HIS A 28 4.63 9.34 -19.40
N ALA A 29 4.94 8.05 -19.37
CA ALA A 29 6.20 7.53 -18.87
C ALA A 29 7.14 7.17 -20.02
N GLY A 30 8.33 7.77 -20.02
CA GLY A 30 9.41 7.39 -20.93
C GLY A 30 10.26 6.21 -20.44
N GLY A 31 9.71 5.31 -19.61
CA GLY A 31 10.51 4.34 -18.84
C GLY A 31 9.75 3.14 -18.29
N SER A 32 10.25 2.56 -17.19
CA SER A 32 9.71 1.33 -16.59
C SER A 32 8.28 1.49 -16.11
N ILE A 33 7.43 0.53 -16.46
CA ILE A 33 6.04 0.40 -16.00
C ILE A 33 5.92 -0.93 -15.26
N GLU A 34 5.23 -0.93 -14.12
CA GLU A 34 4.97 -2.16 -13.36
C GLU A 34 3.51 -2.22 -12.92
N LEU A 35 2.89 -3.40 -13.03
CA LEU A 35 1.57 -3.69 -12.49
C LEU A 35 1.71 -4.51 -11.20
N TRP A 36 1.12 -4.04 -10.12
CA TRP A 36 1.09 -4.73 -8.83
C TRP A 36 -0.35 -4.94 -8.38
N VAL A 37 -0.63 -6.11 -7.83
CA VAL A 37 -1.95 -6.45 -7.31
C VAL A 37 -1.78 -7.10 -5.94
N TRP A 38 -2.54 -6.62 -4.95
CA TRP A 38 -2.57 -7.23 -3.62
C TRP A 38 -3.93 -7.03 -2.95
N ALA A 39 -4.24 -7.88 -1.98
CA ALA A 39 -5.39 -7.66 -1.10
C ALA A 39 -4.97 -6.85 0.13
N ARG A 40 -5.85 -5.97 0.58
CA ARG A 40 -5.75 -5.31 1.90
C ARG A 40 -7.00 -5.62 2.71
N SER A 41 -6.86 -5.70 4.04
CA SER A 41 -7.98 -5.89 4.96
C SER A 41 -8.54 -4.58 5.51
N ARG A 42 -7.75 -3.50 5.49
CA ARG A 42 -8.08 -2.18 6.03
C ARG A 42 -7.80 -1.05 5.02
N PRO A 43 -8.57 0.06 5.04
CA PRO A 43 -9.72 0.32 5.92
C PRO A 43 -10.94 -0.55 5.59
N ARG A 44 -10.99 -1.08 4.37
CA ARG A 44 -11.95 -2.08 3.89
C ARG A 44 -11.20 -3.24 3.24
N SER A 45 -11.87 -4.38 3.13
CA SER A 45 -11.34 -5.56 2.45
C SER A 45 -11.46 -5.39 0.94
N GLU A 46 -10.34 -5.07 0.28
CA GLU A 46 -10.30 -4.65 -1.12
C GLU A 46 -9.09 -5.25 -1.85
N LEU A 47 -9.26 -5.51 -3.14
CA LEU A 47 -8.16 -5.76 -4.06
C LEU A 47 -7.61 -4.39 -4.48
N VAL A 48 -6.35 -4.12 -4.17
CA VAL A 48 -5.64 -2.95 -4.66
C VAL A 48 -4.92 -3.34 -5.94
N VAL A 49 -5.14 -2.56 -6.98
CA VAL A 49 -4.45 -2.67 -8.26
C VAL A 49 -3.69 -1.37 -8.49
N SER A 50 -2.39 -1.47 -8.70
CA SER A 50 -1.49 -0.32 -8.79
C SER A 50 -0.61 -0.42 -10.02
N VAL A 51 -0.55 0.65 -10.80
CA VAL A 51 0.37 0.82 -11.92
C VAL A 51 1.43 1.83 -11.52
N PHE A 52 2.68 1.40 -11.50
CA PHE A 52 3.84 2.27 -11.31
C PHE A 52 4.40 2.72 -12.65
N ASP A 53 4.87 3.96 -12.70
CA ASP A 53 5.71 4.45 -13.78
C ASP A 53 6.81 5.41 -13.28
N GLY A 54 7.90 5.49 -14.04
CA GLY A 54 9.07 6.29 -13.69
C GLY A 54 8.89 7.81 -13.79
N ASN A 55 7.75 8.32 -14.25
CA ASN A 55 7.52 9.76 -14.34
C ASN A 55 6.99 10.31 -13.01
N ARG A 56 7.93 10.68 -12.13
CA ARG A 56 7.65 11.26 -10.80
C ARG A 56 6.81 12.55 -10.83
N ALA A 57 6.96 13.39 -11.88
CA ALA A 57 6.41 14.74 -11.92
C ALA A 57 4.95 14.81 -12.36
N ALA A 58 4.49 13.84 -13.15
CA ALA A 58 3.16 13.85 -13.75
C ALA A 58 2.08 13.26 -12.81
N LEU A 59 1.87 13.80 -11.61
CA LEU A 59 0.77 13.30 -10.77
C LEU A 59 -0.57 13.51 -11.49
N PRO A 60 -1.42 12.47 -11.62
CA PRO A 60 -2.69 12.60 -12.32
C PRO A 60 -3.60 13.56 -11.55
N ALA A 61 -4.02 14.66 -12.20
CA ALA A 61 -5.02 15.57 -11.66
C ALA A 61 -6.38 15.24 -12.28
N VAL A 62 -7.42 15.16 -11.45
CA VAL A 62 -8.81 15.10 -11.93
C VAL A 62 -9.15 16.48 -12.45
N HIS A 63 -9.00 16.68 -13.75
CA HIS A 63 -9.54 17.87 -14.38
C HIS A 63 -11.04 17.67 -14.51
N GLY A 64 -11.81 18.50 -13.79
CA GLY A 64 -13.25 18.61 -13.96
C GLY A 64 -13.59 19.21 -15.33
N GLY A 65 -13.48 18.40 -16.38
CA GLY A 65 -14.17 18.52 -17.66
C GLY A 65 -13.84 19.69 -18.58
N GLU A 66 -13.29 19.37 -19.75
CA GLU A 66 -13.95 19.72 -21.01
C GLU A 66 -14.27 18.42 -21.76
N LEU A 67 -15.47 18.32 -22.32
CA LEU A 67 -16.05 17.11 -22.95
C LEU A 67 -15.22 16.57 -24.15
N LEU A 68 -14.19 17.30 -24.58
CA LEU A 68 -13.35 17.04 -25.75
C LEU A 68 -11.87 16.79 -25.42
N ASP A 69 -11.44 16.90 -24.16
CA ASP A 69 -10.08 16.52 -23.79
C ASP A 69 -10.00 15.01 -23.50
N GLU A 70 -9.41 14.26 -24.44
CA GLU A 70 -9.20 12.82 -24.31
C GLU A 70 -8.27 12.45 -23.15
N SER A 71 -7.41 13.39 -22.71
CA SER A 71 -6.39 13.13 -21.69
C SER A 71 -6.95 13.00 -20.26
N GLY A 72 -8.23 13.36 -20.04
CA GLY A 72 -8.91 13.26 -18.74
C GLY A 72 -9.93 12.13 -18.60
N LYS A 73 -10.33 11.48 -19.70
CA LYS A 73 -11.43 10.49 -19.69
C LYS A 73 -11.07 9.20 -18.97
N GLY A 74 -9.82 8.74 -19.10
CA GLY A 74 -9.38 7.48 -18.50
C GLY A 74 -9.49 7.46 -16.97
N LEU A 75 -9.17 8.57 -16.30
CA LEU A 75 -9.39 8.68 -14.85
C LEU A 75 -10.87 8.77 -14.48
N GLY A 76 -11.70 9.36 -15.34
CA GLY A 76 -13.15 9.35 -15.17
C GLY A 76 -13.73 7.93 -15.23
N ILE A 77 -13.24 7.10 -16.14
CA ILE A 77 -13.61 5.66 -16.23
C ILE A 77 -13.16 4.93 -14.95
N VAL A 78 -11.90 5.08 -14.55
CA VAL A 78 -11.39 4.46 -13.30
C VAL A 78 -12.23 4.88 -12.09
N ALA A 79 -12.56 6.18 -11.99
CA ALA A 79 -13.38 6.69 -10.90
C ALA A 79 -14.83 6.14 -10.93
N ALA A 80 -15.36 5.82 -12.12
CA ALA A 80 -16.71 5.28 -12.27
C ALA A 80 -16.81 3.80 -11.87
N VAL A 81 -15.76 3.00 -12.09
CA VAL A 81 -15.78 1.55 -11.84
C VAL A 81 -15.11 1.12 -10.55
N ALA A 82 -14.26 1.97 -9.95
CA ALA A 82 -13.51 1.63 -8.74
C ALA A 82 -14.23 2.01 -7.43
N SER A 83 -14.00 1.22 -6.38
CA SER A 83 -14.41 1.55 -5.01
C SER A 83 -13.62 2.69 -4.38
N GLY A 84 -12.41 2.91 -4.89
CA GLY A 84 -11.49 3.96 -4.46
C GLY A 84 -10.33 4.03 -5.43
N TRP A 85 -9.69 5.18 -5.55
CA TRP A 85 -8.58 5.36 -6.46
C TRP A 85 -7.71 6.54 -6.00
N GLY A 86 -6.49 6.63 -6.54
CA GLY A 86 -5.59 7.73 -6.24
C GLY A 86 -4.22 7.56 -6.85
N CYS A 87 -3.29 8.41 -6.44
CA CYS A 87 -1.90 8.34 -6.84
C CYS A 87 -0.97 8.81 -5.71
N HIS A 88 0.22 8.24 -5.65
CA HIS A 88 1.26 8.64 -4.71
C HIS A 88 2.67 8.39 -5.26
N LEU A 89 3.67 9.05 -4.69
CA LEU A 89 5.08 8.80 -5.03
C LEU A 89 5.52 7.43 -4.53
N SER A 90 6.26 6.70 -5.36
CA SER A 90 6.72 5.35 -5.03
C SER A 90 8.04 5.04 -5.74
N ARG A 91 8.48 3.79 -5.66
CA ARG A 91 9.68 3.28 -6.32
C ARG A 91 9.37 1.99 -7.05
N SER A 92 10.04 1.76 -8.17
CA SER A 92 9.99 0.51 -8.91
C SER A 92 10.51 -0.65 -8.06
N ARG A 93 10.21 -1.88 -8.49
CA ARG A 93 10.47 -3.10 -7.72
C ARG A 93 11.09 -4.22 -8.52
N LEU A 94 10.84 -4.21 -9.82
CA LEU A 94 11.23 -5.27 -10.76
C LEU A 94 12.43 -4.84 -11.61
N SER A 95 12.78 -3.55 -11.60
CA SER A 95 13.98 -3.02 -12.26
C SER A 95 15.26 -3.52 -11.59
N HIS A 96 16.32 -3.78 -12.39
CA HIS A 96 17.65 -4.14 -11.87
C HIS A 96 18.22 -3.09 -10.89
N ALA A 97 17.94 -1.81 -11.15
CA ALA A 97 18.16 -0.72 -10.20
C ALA A 97 16.81 -0.03 -9.93
N PRO A 98 16.32 0.02 -8.68
CA PRO A 98 15.04 0.64 -8.36
C PRO A 98 15.00 2.12 -8.77
N VAL A 99 13.97 2.49 -9.53
CA VAL A 99 13.75 3.84 -10.05
C VAL A 99 12.67 4.54 -9.25
N VAL A 100 12.85 5.82 -8.97
CA VAL A 100 11.87 6.65 -8.29
C VAL A 100 10.80 7.11 -9.29
N GLY A 101 9.53 7.07 -8.90
CA GLY A 101 8.43 7.43 -9.77
C GLY A 101 7.14 7.67 -9.00
N LYS A 102 6.01 7.29 -9.61
CA LYS A 102 4.68 7.36 -8.99
C LYS A 102 3.93 6.05 -9.20
N ALA A 103 2.94 5.81 -8.36
CA ALA A 103 2.01 4.71 -8.46
C ALA A 103 0.59 5.26 -8.51
N ALA A 104 -0.13 5.02 -9.62
CA ALA A 104 -1.57 5.24 -9.72
C ALA A 104 -2.28 3.94 -9.35
N TRP A 105 -3.34 4.03 -8.56
CA TRP A 105 -4.00 2.84 -8.03
C TRP A 105 -5.51 2.99 -8.01
N PHE A 106 -6.18 1.86 -8.01
CA PHE A 106 -7.60 1.75 -7.74
C PHE A 106 -7.90 0.51 -6.91
N THR A 107 -9.11 0.46 -6.33
CA THR A 107 -9.58 -0.66 -5.52
C THR A 107 -10.87 -1.24 -6.04
N LEU A 108 -10.98 -2.55 -5.91
CA LEU A 108 -12.20 -3.32 -6.13
C LEU A 108 -12.56 -4.04 -4.81
N PRO A 109 -13.84 -4.28 -4.51
CA PRO A 109 -14.21 -5.10 -3.37
C PRO A 109 -13.64 -6.52 -3.53
N LEU A 110 -13.15 -7.11 -2.43
CA LEU A 110 -12.83 -8.54 -2.45
C LEU A 110 -14.13 -9.36 -2.46
N PRO A 111 -14.18 -10.49 -3.17
CA PRO A 111 -15.34 -11.36 -3.17
C PRO A 111 -15.54 -11.97 -1.78
N GLU A 112 -16.77 -12.38 -1.48
CA GLU A 112 -17.10 -13.00 -0.19
C GLU A 112 -16.26 -14.25 0.11
N ARG A 113 -15.94 -15.01 -0.94
CA ARG A 113 -15.14 -16.25 -0.86
C ARG A 113 -13.63 -16.00 -0.80
N TRP A 114 -13.19 -14.74 -0.67
CA TRP A 114 -11.77 -14.43 -0.54
C TRP A 114 -11.18 -15.14 0.69
N PRO A 115 -10.06 -15.86 0.57
CA PRO A 115 -9.47 -16.59 1.69
C PRO A 115 -9.16 -15.67 2.89
N ARG A 116 -9.76 -16.00 4.05
CA ARG A 116 -9.49 -15.32 5.34
C ARG A 116 -9.04 -16.32 6.41
N PRO A 117 -7.99 -17.12 6.20
CA PRO A 117 -7.54 -18.02 7.24
C PRO A 117 -6.91 -17.21 8.39
N PRO A 118 -6.90 -17.75 9.61
CA PRO A 118 -6.33 -17.09 10.78
C PRO A 118 -4.80 -17.11 10.71
N TRP A 119 -4.23 -16.33 9.79
CA TRP A 119 -2.79 -16.22 9.63
C TRP A 119 -2.16 -15.69 10.91
N ARG A 120 -1.42 -16.54 11.63
CA ARG A 120 -0.54 -16.11 12.72
C ARG A 120 0.85 -15.88 12.13
N VAL A 121 1.26 -14.62 12.09
CA VAL A 121 2.59 -14.22 11.61
C VAL A 121 3.41 -13.76 12.80
N ALA A 122 4.55 -14.40 13.07
CA ALA A 122 5.44 -13.95 14.13
C ALA A 122 6.04 -12.57 13.76
N PRO A 123 6.10 -11.60 14.69
CA PRO A 123 6.63 -10.25 14.44
C PRO A 123 8.00 -10.22 13.77
N ARG A 124 8.91 -11.10 14.20
CA ARG A 124 10.24 -11.23 13.59
C ARG A 124 10.18 -11.58 12.09
N ILE A 125 9.28 -12.48 11.71
CA ILE A 125 9.10 -12.88 10.31
C ILE A 125 8.48 -11.73 9.51
N ALA A 126 7.45 -11.08 10.05
CA ALA A 126 6.83 -9.92 9.41
C ALA A 126 7.84 -8.76 9.22
N ALA A 127 8.67 -8.49 10.22
CA ALA A 127 9.73 -7.48 10.15
C ALA A 127 10.75 -7.80 9.06
N ARG A 128 11.23 -9.06 8.99
CA ARG A 128 12.17 -9.46 7.95
C ARG A 128 11.57 -9.33 6.55
N ARG A 129 10.32 -9.74 6.37
CA ARG A 129 9.61 -9.61 5.09
C ARG A 129 9.38 -8.15 4.71
N LEU A 130 9.13 -7.27 5.67
CA LEU A 130 9.06 -5.83 5.43
C LEU A 130 10.43 -5.29 4.97
N VAL A 131 11.52 -5.67 5.62
CA VAL A 131 12.88 -5.30 5.20
C VAL A 131 13.17 -5.78 3.78
N ASP A 132 12.83 -7.02 3.44
CA ASP A 132 13.03 -7.55 2.08
C ASP A 132 12.20 -6.76 1.05
N ALA A 133 10.93 -6.43 1.38
CA ALA A 133 10.06 -5.65 0.51
C ALA A 133 10.57 -4.21 0.30
N LEU A 134 11.15 -3.59 1.32
CA LEU A 134 11.77 -2.26 1.23
C LEU A 134 13.10 -2.31 0.47
N ALA A 135 13.91 -3.35 0.66
CA ALA A 135 15.15 -3.55 -0.07
C ALA A 135 14.89 -3.71 -1.58
N ALA A 136 13.82 -4.41 -1.97
CA ALA A 136 13.37 -4.49 -3.36
C ALA A 136 12.99 -3.12 -3.96
N ARG A 137 12.64 -2.14 -3.11
CA ARG A 137 12.40 -0.74 -3.49
C ARG A 137 13.66 0.11 -3.47
N GLY A 138 14.83 -0.48 -3.20
CA GLY A 138 16.10 0.24 -3.03
C GLY A 138 16.21 1.02 -1.72
N LEU A 139 15.34 0.73 -0.74
CA LEU A 139 15.39 1.34 0.58
C LEU A 139 16.15 0.43 1.54
N ARG A 140 17.22 0.96 2.13
CA ARG A 140 17.98 0.26 3.17
C ARG A 140 17.27 0.45 4.50
N ALA A 141 16.83 -0.67 5.07
CA ALA A 141 16.18 -0.71 6.37
C ALA A 141 17.03 -1.52 7.36
N GLU A 142 17.20 -0.99 8.57
CA GLU A 142 17.73 -1.74 9.69
C GLU A 142 16.58 -2.34 10.48
N TRP A 143 16.82 -3.44 11.19
CA TRP A 143 15.80 -4.02 12.03
C TRP A 143 16.37 -4.74 13.25
N SER A 144 15.61 -4.75 14.33
CA SER A 144 15.93 -5.43 15.57
C SER A 144 14.71 -6.16 16.14
N SER A 145 14.92 -7.08 17.07
CA SER A 145 13.86 -7.88 17.68
C SER A 145 14.24 -8.26 19.11
N ASP A 146 13.31 -8.11 20.03
CA ASP A 146 13.41 -8.62 21.41
C ASP A 146 12.71 -9.98 21.59
N GLY A 147 12.06 -10.49 20.53
CA GLY A 147 11.28 -11.73 20.51
C GLY A 147 9.77 -11.49 20.44
N ALA A 148 9.24 -10.55 21.21
CA ALA A 148 7.81 -10.22 21.24
C ALA A 148 7.46 -9.12 20.22
N VAL A 149 8.37 -8.19 20.02
CA VAL A 149 8.24 -7.05 19.11
C VAL A 149 9.48 -6.97 18.23
N SER A 150 9.30 -6.44 17.03
CA SER A 150 10.39 -6.05 16.15
C SER A 150 10.26 -4.59 15.77
N ILE A 151 11.37 -3.95 15.46
CA ILE A 151 11.39 -2.57 14.96
C ILE A 151 12.13 -2.59 13.64
N VAL A 152 11.56 -1.97 12.61
CA VAL A 152 12.18 -1.73 11.31
C VAL A 152 12.36 -0.23 11.13
N SER A 153 13.58 0.21 10.88
CA SER A 153 13.97 1.62 10.75
C SER A 153 14.43 1.92 9.34
N VAL A 154 13.80 2.89 8.68
CA VAL A 154 14.05 3.23 7.27
C VAL A 154 13.76 4.71 7.00
N GLY A 155 14.70 5.45 6.41
CA GLY A 155 14.48 6.85 6.02
C GLY A 155 14.02 7.77 7.16
N GLY A 156 14.43 7.52 8.40
CA GLY A 156 13.98 8.24 9.59
C GLY A 156 12.64 7.77 10.19
N LEU A 157 11.95 6.83 9.53
CA LEU A 157 10.72 6.22 10.03
C LEU A 157 11.02 4.96 10.83
N ASN A 158 10.38 4.83 12.00
CA ASN A 158 10.40 3.62 12.82
C ASN A 158 9.05 2.90 12.75
N VAL A 159 9.07 1.69 12.19
CA VAL A 159 7.91 0.79 12.08
C VAL A 159 8.00 -0.27 13.17
N TRP A 160 7.09 -0.19 14.13
CA TRP A 160 6.90 -1.20 15.16
C TRP A 160 6.10 -2.36 14.58
N VAL A 161 6.65 -3.57 14.71
CA VAL A 161 6.01 -4.80 14.32
C VAL A 161 5.59 -5.51 15.61
N CYS A 162 4.34 -5.26 16.01
CA CYS A 162 3.70 -5.88 17.15
C CYS A 162 3.04 -7.22 16.71
N PRO A 163 2.64 -8.11 17.64
CA PRO A 163 2.03 -9.42 17.31
C PRO A 163 0.91 -9.44 16.27
N LEU A 164 0.19 -8.33 16.09
CA LEU A 164 -0.94 -8.24 15.15
C LEU A 164 -0.79 -7.14 14.11
N THR A 165 0.15 -6.21 14.25
CA THR A 165 0.18 -4.99 13.43
C THR A 165 1.58 -4.47 13.13
N PHE A 166 1.76 -3.94 11.92
CA PHE A 166 2.70 -2.88 11.63
C PHE A 166 2.13 -1.55 12.15
N SER A 167 2.95 -0.76 12.85
CA SER A 167 2.53 0.50 13.46
C SER A 167 3.65 1.54 13.35
N TRP A 168 3.35 2.73 12.85
CA TRP A 168 4.29 3.84 12.83
C TRP A 168 3.55 5.17 12.97
N ARG A 169 4.30 6.22 13.29
CA ARG A 169 3.75 7.56 13.40
C ARG A 169 3.65 8.19 12.01
N GLY A 170 2.43 8.55 11.60
CA GLY A 170 2.16 9.23 10.35
C GLY A 170 2.56 10.71 10.38
N PRO A 171 2.42 11.43 9.24
CA PRO A 171 2.86 12.82 9.09
C PRO A 171 2.18 13.79 10.07
N GLN A 172 0.91 13.56 10.38
CA GLN A 172 0.12 14.38 11.30
C GLN A 172 0.34 13.99 12.78
N GLY A 173 1.31 13.13 13.07
CA GLY A 173 1.60 12.64 14.40
C GLY A 173 0.68 11.52 14.90
N VAL A 174 -0.34 11.14 14.11
CA VAL A 174 -1.27 10.02 14.39
C VAL A 174 -0.64 8.69 14.00
N TYR A 175 -0.83 7.65 14.81
CA TYR A 175 -0.35 6.31 14.48
C TYR A 175 -1.17 5.68 13.34
N VAL A 176 -0.47 5.21 12.32
CA VAL A 176 -1.01 4.36 11.26
C VAL A 176 -0.79 2.91 11.68
N ARG A 177 -1.82 2.06 11.58
CA ARG A 177 -1.75 0.64 11.94
C ARG A 177 -2.28 -0.23 10.81
N HIS A 178 -1.50 -1.22 10.40
CA HIS A 178 -1.88 -2.22 9.40
C HIS A 178 -1.70 -3.63 9.97
N PRO A 179 -2.64 -4.56 9.77
CA PRO A 179 -2.45 -5.95 10.18
C PRO A 179 -1.20 -6.58 9.56
N LEU A 180 -0.56 -7.55 10.25
CA LEU A 180 0.65 -8.21 9.72
C LEU A 180 0.43 -8.93 8.38
N ILE A 181 -0.82 -9.34 8.11
CA ILE A 181 -1.22 -9.98 6.86
C ILE A 181 -1.22 -9.00 5.67
N ASP A 182 -1.34 -7.70 5.93
CA ASP A 182 -1.34 -6.63 4.94
C ASP A 182 0.09 -6.13 4.66
N LEU A 183 1.07 -7.02 4.65
CA LEU A 183 2.49 -6.70 4.46
C LEU A 183 2.73 -5.80 3.24
N GLN A 184 2.07 -6.11 2.13
CA GLN A 184 2.23 -5.37 0.88
C GLN A 184 1.68 -3.94 1.00
N GLU A 185 0.49 -3.77 1.61
CA GLU A 185 -0.07 -2.45 1.89
C GLU A 185 0.84 -1.68 2.84
N ALA A 186 1.30 -2.30 3.93
CA ALA A 186 2.18 -1.66 4.90
C ALA A 186 3.50 -1.22 4.26
N ALA A 187 4.12 -2.07 3.44
CA ALA A 187 5.34 -1.74 2.70
C ALA A 187 5.11 -0.54 1.76
N GLU A 188 4.00 -0.52 1.01
CA GLU A 188 3.69 0.58 0.11
C GLU A 188 3.47 1.90 0.86
N ARG A 189 2.78 1.88 2.01
CA ARG A 189 2.59 3.06 2.85
C ARG A 189 3.88 3.57 3.48
N VAL A 190 4.80 2.68 3.85
CA VAL A 190 6.13 3.06 4.33
C VAL A 190 6.94 3.71 3.22
N VAL A 191 6.94 3.14 2.01
CA VAL A 191 7.60 3.75 0.84
C VAL A 191 7.01 5.15 0.58
N GLN A 192 5.68 5.27 0.55
CA GLN A 192 5.00 6.56 0.38
C GLN A 192 5.45 7.59 1.43
N ALA A 193 5.55 7.19 2.69
CA ALA A 193 5.97 8.09 3.78
C ALA A 193 7.43 8.54 3.64
N VAL A 194 8.33 7.62 3.27
CA VAL A 194 9.75 7.93 3.00
C VAL A 194 9.87 8.88 1.80
N GLU A 195 9.12 8.64 0.72
CA GLU A 195 9.12 9.48 -0.47
C GLU A 195 8.56 10.88 -0.24
N ALA A 196 7.60 11.02 0.68
CA ALA A 196 7.05 12.30 1.10
C ALA A 196 7.98 13.08 2.05
N GLY A 197 9.14 12.52 2.45
CA GLY A 197 10.08 13.18 3.35
C GLY A 197 9.58 13.30 4.79
N VAL A 198 8.66 12.42 5.22
CA VAL A 198 8.11 12.43 6.57
C VAL A 198 9.20 11.99 7.54
N CYS A 199 9.86 12.95 8.17
CA CYS A 199 10.82 12.74 9.25
C CYS A 199 10.12 13.07 10.58
N PRO A 200 9.74 12.08 11.41
CA PRO A 200 9.30 12.37 12.75
C PRO A 200 10.56 12.63 13.60
N THR A 201 11.03 13.87 13.64
CA THR A 201 11.86 14.36 14.74
C THR A 201 10.99 14.41 16.00
N GLY A 202 10.84 13.26 16.65
CA GLY A 202 10.11 13.13 17.89
C GLY A 202 10.63 11.93 18.66
N LYS A 203 11.28 12.20 19.80
CA LYS A 203 11.89 11.24 20.72
C LYS A 203 11.14 9.91 20.82
N CYS A 204 11.91 8.82 20.87
CA CYS A 204 11.47 7.47 21.20
C CYS A 204 10.51 7.49 22.41
N GLY A 205 9.21 7.26 22.17
CA GLY A 205 8.21 7.17 23.23
C GLY A 205 6.90 6.57 22.72
N GLY A 206 6.53 5.41 23.28
CA GLY A 206 5.27 4.68 23.09
C GLY A 206 5.21 3.89 21.77
N GLY A 207 5.47 2.58 21.71
CA GLY A 207 4.90 1.53 22.56
C GLY A 207 3.60 1.04 21.91
N CYS A 208 3.54 -0.23 21.54
CA CYS A 208 2.28 -0.87 21.15
C CYS A 208 1.30 -0.70 22.33
N ASP A 209 0.29 0.17 22.23
CA ASP A 209 -0.79 0.15 23.22
C ASP A 209 -1.51 -1.19 23.08
N VAL A 210 -1.15 -2.11 23.97
CA VAL A 210 -1.85 -3.36 24.22
C VAL A 210 -3.10 -2.95 24.98
N SER A 211 -4.21 -2.76 24.27
CA SER A 211 -5.51 -2.60 24.89
C SER A 211 -5.80 -3.84 25.75
N GLY A 212 -5.69 -3.68 27.07
CA GLY A 212 -5.96 -4.74 28.04
C GLY A 212 -7.41 -5.21 27.95
N VAL A 213 -7.59 -6.52 27.79
CA VAL A 213 -8.83 -7.21 28.17
C VAL A 213 -8.71 -7.46 29.67
N GLY A 214 -9.53 -6.78 30.47
CA GLY A 214 -9.44 -6.87 31.93
C GLY A 214 -10.57 -6.11 32.63
N GLY A 215 -11.79 -6.62 32.51
CA GLY A 215 -12.95 -6.27 33.33
C GLY A 215 -14.09 -7.22 32.92
N ALA A 216 -14.85 -7.87 33.78
CA ALA A 216 -14.97 -7.84 35.22
C ALA A 216 -15.62 -9.16 35.67
N VAL A 217 -15.26 -9.70 36.83
CA VAL A 217 -16.17 -10.46 37.70
C VAL A 217 -15.69 -10.23 39.14
N GLU A 218 -16.25 -9.22 39.80
CA GLU A 218 -16.26 -9.16 41.27
C GLU A 218 -17.43 -10.01 41.77
N SER A 219 -17.18 -10.76 42.84
CA SER A 219 -18.18 -11.46 43.67
C SER A 219 -18.55 -10.60 44.87
#